data_AF-A0A2E7VSY3-F1
#
_entry.id   AF-A0A2E7VSY3-F1
#
_cell.length_a   1.000
_cell.length_b   1.000
_cell.length_c   1.000
_cell.angle_alpha   90.00
_cell.angle_beta   90.00
_cell.angle_gamma   90.00
#
_symmetry.space_group_name_H-M   'P 1'
#
loop_
_entity.id
_entity.type
_entity.pdbx_description
1 polymer ?
#
loop_
_entity_poly.entity_id
_entity_poly.type
_entity_poly.pdbx_seq_one_letter_code
_entity_poly.pdbx_strand_id
1 'polypeptide(L)'
;MKQIIANYFMTKKQFFYLFGYIFLRKYSFKKIKKMSIPMGWGNAICTSQVTVPLERVYANLKTKTGLNRSKITDTPHFNYLAQTKEENIITYEDYITSYFPQENLKEKIDNFNNLETLVTSSPEKFFILVKKELVMFTDKEFKIIDGLHRASILKYSKNNYAKCLIVDEIKS
;
A
#
# COMPACT_ATOMS: atom_id res chain seq x y z
N MET A 1 2.38 19.32 -20.39
CA MET A 1 1.54 20.46 -19.95
C MET A 1 0.33 20.02 -19.12
N LYS A 2 -0.58 19.16 -19.62
CA LYS A 2 -1.77 18.67 -18.88
C LYS A 2 -1.45 18.00 -17.52
N GLN A 3 -0.39 17.19 -17.46
CA GLN A 3 0.00 16.45 -16.25
C GLN A 3 0.60 17.35 -15.16
N ILE A 4 1.29 18.43 -15.56
CA ILE A 4 1.86 19.42 -14.64
C ILE A 4 0.74 20.22 -13.96
N ILE A 5 -0.25 20.64 -14.75
CA ILE A 5 -1.43 21.37 -14.26
C ILE A 5 -2.24 20.48 -13.31
N ALA A 6 -2.48 19.22 -13.68
CA ALA A 6 -3.18 18.26 -12.82
C ALA A 6 -2.42 18.02 -11.50
N ASN A 7 -1.09 17.87 -11.54
CA ASN A 7 -0.28 17.74 -10.34
C ASN A 7 -0.34 19.00 -9.45
N TYR A 8 -0.41 20.20 -10.03
CA TYR A 8 -0.61 21.44 -9.27
C TYR A 8 -1.95 21.44 -8.52
N PHE A 9 -3.05 21.04 -9.16
CA PHE A 9 -4.36 20.95 -8.49
C PHE A 9 -4.38 19.90 -7.36
N MET A 10 -3.60 18.82 -7.48
CA MET A 10 -3.43 17.84 -6.39
C MET A 10 -2.76 18.42 -5.13
N THR A 11 -1.96 19.49 -5.27
CA THR A 11 -1.33 20.16 -4.11
C THR A 11 -2.33 21.01 -3.32
N LYS A 12 -3.42 21.45 -3.96
CA LYS A 12 -4.45 22.28 -3.33
C LYS A 12 -5.49 21.40 -2.66
N LYS A 13 -5.52 21.42 -1.31
CA LYS A 13 -6.39 20.57 -0.49
C LYS A 13 -7.86 20.58 -0.92
N GLN A 14 -8.43 21.75 -1.21
CA GLN A 14 -9.84 21.90 -1.59
C GLN A 14 -10.17 21.15 -2.89
N PHE A 15 -9.33 21.30 -3.92
CA PHE A 15 -9.50 20.59 -5.18
C PHE A 15 -9.39 19.08 -4.95
N PHE A 16 -8.36 18.63 -4.23
CA PHE A 16 -8.21 17.21 -3.94
C PHE A 16 -9.47 16.60 -3.29
N TYR A 17 -10.10 17.27 -2.32
CA TYR A 17 -11.34 16.77 -1.73
C TYR A 17 -12.50 16.75 -2.72
N LEU A 18 -12.67 17.80 -3.52
CA LEU A 18 -13.72 17.85 -4.55
C LEU A 18 -13.56 16.70 -5.56
N PHE A 19 -12.35 16.52 -6.08
CA PHE A 19 -12.01 15.40 -6.96
C PHE A 19 -12.21 14.05 -6.25
N GLY A 20 -11.83 13.93 -4.99
CA GLY A 20 -12.08 12.74 -4.18
C GLY A 20 -13.56 12.38 -4.09
N TYR A 21 -14.41 13.34 -3.74
CA TYR A 21 -15.85 13.12 -3.63
C TYR A 21 -16.51 12.73 -4.96
N ILE A 22 -16.04 13.27 -6.08
CA ILE A 22 -16.59 12.97 -7.41
C ILE A 22 -16.03 11.65 -7.94
N PHE A 23 -14.71 11.54 -8.04
CA PHE A 23 -14.03 10.45 -8.75
C PHE A 23 -13.83 9.20 -7.89
N LEU A 24 -13.79 9.32 -6.56
CA LEU A 24 -13.60 8.18 -5.65
C LEU A 24 -14.87 7.85 -4.84
N ARG A 25 -16.04 8.36 -5.26
CA ARG A 25 -17.34 8.08 -4.62
C ARG A 25 -17.59 6.58 -4.41
N LYS A 26 -17.32 5.77 -5.44
CA LYS A 26 -17.51 4.31 -5.40
C LYS A 26 -16.55 3.57 -4.45
N TYR A 27 -15.51 4.26 -3.98
CA TYR A 27 -14.52 3.75 -3.03
C TYR A 27 -14.71 4.35 -1.64
N SER A 28 -15.91 4.82 -1.31
CA SER A 28 -16.25 5.35 0.02
C SER A 28 -15.26 6.42 0.50
N PHE A 29 -14.84 7.32 -0.40
CA PHE A 29 -13.95 8.42 -0.06
C PHE A 29 -14.53 9.29 1.06
N LYS A 30 -13.74 9.52 2.10
CA LYS A 30 -14.13 10.33 3.25
C LYS A 30 -12.95 11.18 3.72
N LYS A 31 -13.25 12.43 4.09
CA LYS A 31 -12.37 13.23 4.92
C LYS A 31 -12.38 12.66 6.34
N ILE A 32 -11.24 12.65 7.00
CA ILE A 32 -11.07 12.18 8.38
C ILE A 32 -10.37 13.24 9.23
N LYS A 33 -10.40 13.06 10.56
CA LYS A 33 -9.53 13.83 11.46
C LYS A 33 -8.08 13.57 11.05
N LYS A 34 -7.24 14.61 11.06
CA LYS A 34 -5.81 14.51 10.74
C LYS A 34 -5.18 13.42 11.62
N MET A 35 -4.53 12.45 10.98
CA MET A 35 -3.76 11.38 11.63
C MET A 35 -2.29 11.54 11.28
N SER A 36 -1.41 11.18 12.21
CA SER A 36 0.04 11.04 12.00
C SER A 36 0.39 9.58 12.24
N ILE A 37 0.87 8.89 11.21
CA ILE A 37 1.16 7.46 11.25
C ILE A 37 2.68 7.25 11.12
N PRO A 38 3.36 6.65 12.11
CA PRO A 38 4.78 6.33 12.00
C PRO A 38 5.00 5.18 11.01
N MET A 39 6.00 5.32 10.14
CA MET A 39 6.37 4.31 9.13
C MET A 39 7.81 3.76 9.32
N GLY A 40 8.47 4.10 10.44
CA GLY A 40 9.87 3.74 10.72
C GLY A 40 10.91 4.66 10.07
N TRP A 41 10.61 5.26 8.92
CA TRP A 41 11.48 6.22 8.21
C TRP A 41 10.90 7.65 8.14
N GLY A 42 9.80 7.88 8.85
CA GLY A 42 9.12 9.17 8.93
C GLY A 42 7.67 9.01 9.42
N ASN A 43 6.95 10.13 9.45
CA ASN A 43 5.54 10.21 9.84
C ASN A 43 4.67 10.60 8.64
N ALA A 44 3.75 9.72 8.24
CA ALA A 44 2.76 10.01 7.23
C ALA A 44 1.59 10.78 7.83
N ILE A 45 1.30 11.95 7.26
CA ILE A 45 0.15 12.76 7.63
C ILE A 45 -0.99 12.43 6.67
N CYS A 46 -2.13 12.05 7.23
CA CYS A 46 -3.31 11.65 6.45
C CYS A 46 -4.54 12.44 6.91
N THR A 47 -5.31 12.97 5.96
CA THR A 47 -6.59 13.68 6.25
C THR A 47 -7.77 13.11 5.47
N SER A 48 -7.55 12.04 4.71
CA SER A 48 -8.61 11.35 3.97
C SER A 48 -8.35 9.86 3.91
N GLN A 49 -9.43 9.11 3.67
CA GLN A 49 -9.40 7.68 3.48
C GLN A 49 -10.30 7.24 2.34
N VAL A 50 -10.03 6.04 1.83
CA VAL A 50 -10.85 5.30 0.86
C VAL A 50 -10.89 3.82 1.22
N THR A 51 -11.89 3.11 0.74
CA THR A 51 -11.97 1.64 0.78
C THR A 51 -11.94 1.14 -0.65
N VAL A 52 -10.86 0.42 -1.00
CA VAL A 52 -10.58 0.06 -2.40
C VAL A 52 -10.41 -1.46 -2.54
N PRO A 53 -10.79 -2.04 -3.69
CA PRO A 53 -10.44 -3.41 -4.02
C PRO A 53 -8.92 -3.60 -4.04
N LEU A 54 -8.40 -4.67 -3.43
CA LEU A 54 -6.98 -4.98 -3.40
C LEU A 54 -6.39 -5.26 -4.79
N GLU A 55 -7.21 -5.64 -5.77
CA GLU A 55 -6.80 -5.76 -7.19
C GLU A 55 -6.38 -4.43 -7.83
N ARG A 56 -6.83 -3.30 -7.25
CA ARG A 56 -6.47 -1.94 -7.69
C ARG A 56 -5.27 -1.38 -6.94
N VAL A 57 -4.74 -2.14 -5.99
CA VAL A 57 -3.61 -1.74 -5.17
C VAL A 57 -2.34 -2.35 -5.75
N TYR A 58 -1.28 -1.56 -5.83
CA TYR A 58 0.01 -2.03 -6.30
C TYR A 58 1.15 -1.48 -5.42
N ALA A 59 2.29 -2.15 -5.48
CA ALA A 59 3.52 -1.71 -4.83
C ALA A 59 4.63 -1.54 -5.88
N ASN A 60 5.62 -0.72 -5.55
CA ASN A 60 6.87 -0.68 -6.30
C ASN A 60 7.90 -1.51 -5.52
N LEU A 61 8.30 -2.66 -6.07
CA LEU A 61 9.28 -3.56 -5.46
C LEU A 61 10.68 -3.25 -5.97
N LYS A 62 11.69 -3.46 -5.12
CA LYS A 62 13.09 -3.35 -5.50
C LYS A 62 13.49 -4.60 -6.29
N THR A 63 14.16 -4.40 -7.41
CA THR A 63 14.63 -5.44 -8.33
C THR A 63 16.07 -5.12 -8.74
N LYS A 64 16.76 -6.06 -9.39
CA LYS A 64 18.12 -5.83 -9.93
C LYS A 64 18.20 -4.63 -10.87
N THR A 65 17.12 -4.31 -11.58
CA THR A 65 17.05 -3.20 -12.54
C THR A 65 16.39 -1.93 -11.99
N GLY A 66 16.13 -1.86 -10.68
CA GLY A 66 15.49 -0.70 -10.03
C GLY A 66 14.12 -1.03 -9.43
N LEU A 67 13.18 -0.08 -9.49
CA LEU A 67 11.83 -0.28 -8.94
C LEU A 67 10.86 -0.78 -10.01
N ASN A 68 10.24 -1.95 -9.78
CA ASN A 68 9.22 -2.49 -10.65
C ASN A 68 7.83 -2.38 -10.01
N ARG A 69 6.82 -2.08 -10.83
CA ARG A 69 5.42 -2.02 -10.42
C ARG A 69 4.86 -3.45 -10.36
N SER A 70 4.30 -3.84 -9.22
CA SER A 70 3.75 -5.19 -9.01
C SER A 70 2.37 -5.13 -8.35
N LYS A 71 1.45 -5.98 -8.81
CA LYS A 71 0.20 -6.22 -8.10
C LYS A 71 0.49 -6.98 -6.81
N ILE A 72 -0.42 -6.91 -5.84
CA ILE A 72 -0.25 -7.58 -4.54
C ILE A 72 -0.01 -9.08 -4.69
N THR A 73 -0.78 -9.74 -5.56
CA THR A 73 -0.68 -11.18 -5.86
C THR A 73 0.66 -11.60 -6.45
N ASP A 74 1.39 -10.66 -7.03
CA ASP A 74 2.63 -10.94 -7.75
C ASP A 74 3.86 -10.61 -6.87
N THR A 75 3.63 -10.26 -5.61
CA THR A 75 4.71 -9.90 -4.67
C THR A 75 5.23 -11.11 -3.91
N PRO A 76 6.53 -11.13 -3.55
CA PRO A 76 7.10 -12.18 -2.71
C PRO A 76 6.33 -12.37 -1.38
N HIS A 77 5.80 -11.27 -0.83
CA HIS A 77 4.99 -11.28 0.39
C HIS A 77 3.72 -12.13 0.26
N PHE A 78 3.00 -12.01 -0.86
CA PHE A 78 1.81 -12.82 -1.10
C PHE A 78 2.17 -14.27 -1.40
N ASN A 79 3.22 -14.49 -2.21
CA ASN A 79 3.66 -15.83 -2.58
C ASN A 79 4.14 -16.65 -1.37
N TYR A 80 4.78 -15.99 -0.40
CA TYR A 80 5.14 -16.60 0.88
C TYR A 80 3.92 -17.14 1.63
N LEU A 81 2.84 -16.35 1.74
CA LEU A 81 1.59 -16.77 2.38
C LEU A 81 0.90 -17.90 1.61
N ALA A 82 0.88 -17.80 0.28
CA ALA A 82 0.27 -18.78 -0.61
C ALA A 82 1.08 -20.09 -0.74
N GLN A 83 2.28 -20.15 -0.13
CA GLN A 83 3.22 -21.26 -0.24
C GLN A 83 3.50 -21.68 -1.69
N THR A 84 3.52 -20.71 -2.60
CA THR A 84 3.70 -20.96 -4.03
C THR A 84 5.15 -21.36 -4.30
N LYS A 85 5.37 -22.60 -4.72
CA LYS A 85 6.70 -23.16 -5.04
C LYS A 85 6.95 -23.21 -6.56
N GLU A 86 6.62 -22.15 -7.27
CA GLU A 86 6.98 -22.07 -8.70
C GLU A 86 8.47 -21.77 -8.83
N GLU A 87 9.17 -22.53 -9.70
CA GLU A 87 10.64 -22.49 -9.86
C GLU A 87 11.21 -21.11 -10.25
N ASN A 88 10.36 -20.19 -10.72
CA ASN A 88 10.78 -18.87 -11.20
C ASN A 88 10.37 -17.71 -10.28
N ILE A 89 9.80 -17.98 -9.09
CA ILE A 89 9.37 -16.95 -8.14
C ILE A 89 10.48 -16.73 -7.11
N ILE A 90 10.94 -15.48 -6.98
CA ILE A 90 11.82 -15.07 -5.87
C ILE A 90 11.05 -15.23 -4.56
N THR A 91 11.57 -16.05 -3.64
CA THR A 91 10.97 -16.25 -2.32
C THR A 91 11.05 -14.96 -1.50
N TYR A 92 10.22 -14.84 -0.46
CA TYR A 92 10.24 -13.65 0.38
C TYR A 92 11.56 -13.53 1.16
N GLU A 93 12.11 -14.66 1.59
CA GLU A 93 13.40 -14.79 2.24
C GLU A 93 14.54 -14.34 1.31
N ASP A 94 14.55 -14.81 0.06
CA ASP A 94 15.53 -14.39 -0.94
C ASP A 94 15.39 -12.90 -1.27
N TYR A 95 14.15 -12.40 -1.33
CA TYR A 95 13.87 -10.98 -1.56
C TYR A 95 14.43 -10.10 -0.44
N ILE A 96 14.19 -10.44 0.83
CA ILE A 96 14.75 -9.71 1.98
C ILE A 96 16.28 -9.74 1.91
N THR A 97 16.86 -10.94 1.77
CA THR A 97 18.31 -11.13 1.79
C THR A 97 19.01 -10.39 0.65
N SER A 98 18.41 -10.39 -0.54
CA SER A 98 18.98 -9.74 -1.73
C SER A 98 18.89 -8.21 -1.70
N TYR A 99 17.78 -7.65 -1.21
CA TYR A 99 17.48 -6.23 -1.38
C TYR A 99 17.55 -5.40 -0.10
N PHE A 100 17.54 -6.06 1.06
CA PHE A 100 17.61 -5.48 2.39
C PHE A 100 18.57 -6.28 3.31
N PRO A 101 19.84 -6.50 2.89
CA PRO A 101 20.79 -7.38 3.59
C PRO A 101 21.12 -6.95 5.02
N GLN A 102 20.85 -5.68 5.36
CA GLN A 102 21.03 -5.14 6.72
C GLN A 102 19.95 -5.56 7.71
N GLU A 103 18.82 -6.09 7.24
CA GLU A 103 17.70 -6.49 8.09
C GLU A 103 17.91 -7.90 8.67
N ASN A 104 17.49 -8.12 9.91
CA ASN A 104 17.50 -9.47 10.49
C ASN A 104 16.38 -10.32 9.86
N LEU A 105 16.76 -11.28 9.01
CA LEU A 105 15.81 -12.14 8.29
C LEU A 105 14.83 -12.85 9.22
N LYS A 106 15.34 -13.48 10.29
CA LYS A 106 14.49 -14.23 11.23
C LYS A 106 13.47 -13.31 11.89
N GLU A 107 13.91 -12.16 12.39
CA GLU A 107 13.03 -11.17 13.01
C GLU A 107 11.96 -10.66 12.03
N LYS A 108 12.30 -10.44 10.75
CA LYS A 108 11.32 -10.03 9.73
C LYS A 108 10.27 -11.08 9.46
N ILE A 109 10.67 -12.35 9.39
CA ILE A 109 9.75 -13.47 9.17
C ILE A 109 8.84 -13.64 10.38
N ASP A 110 9.40 -13.66 11.59
CA ASP A 110 8.64 -13.77 12.84
C ASP A 110 7.62 -12.62 12.96
N ASN A 111 8.02 -11.38 12.67
CA ASN A 111 7.12 -10.22 12.65
C ASN A 111 6.02 -10.34 11.59
N PHE A 112 6.33 -10.90 10.41
CA PHE A 112 5.33 -11.08 9.36
C PHE A 112 4.30 -12.14 9.74
N ASN A 113 4.73 -13.27 10.30
CA ASN A 113 3.85 -14.34 10.78
C ASN A 113 2.95 -13.87 11.94
N ASN A 114 3.51 -13.07 12.87
CA ASN A 114 2.74 -12.44 13.94
C ASN A 114 1.69 -11.49 13.37
N LEU A 115 2.06 -10.67 12.38
CA LEU A 115 1.14 -9.76 11.71
C LEU A 115 0.03 -10.51 10.96
N GLU A 116 0.33 -11.65 10.34
CA GLU A 116 -0.65 -12.51 9.67
C GLU A 116 -1.77 -12.93 10.63
N THR A 117 -1.39 -13.40 11.81
CA THR A 117 -2.32 -13.81 12.88
C THR A 117 -3.23 -12.64 13.28
N LEU A 118 -2.66 -11.45 13.49
CA LEU A 118 -3.41 -10.26 13.89
C LEU A 118 -4.36 -9.75 12.79
N VAL A 119 -3.88 -9.69 11.54
CA VAL A 119 -4.70 -9.23 10.41
C VAL A 119 -5.83 -10.20 10.10
N THR A 120 -5.57 -11.51 10.17
CA THR A 120 -6.59 -12.53 9.90
C THR A 120 -7.67 -12.56 10.98
N SER A 121 -7.30 -12.32 12.25
CA SER A 121 -8.24 -12.29 13.38
C SER A 121 -9.07 -11.01 13.50
N SER A 122 -8.63 -9.88 12.92
CA SER A 122 -9.38 -8.61 12.96
C SER A 122 -9.05 -7.71 11.74
N PRO A 123 -9.40 -8.15 10.51
CA PRO A 123 -8.98 -7.46 9.28
C PRO A 123 -9.45 -6.01 9.19
N GLU A 124 -10.60 -5.66 9.78
CA GLU A 124 -11.21 -4.34 9.77
C GLU A 124 -10.42 -3.27 10.55
N LYS A 125 -9.56 -3.70 11.47
CA LYS A 125 -8.69 -2.83 12.28
C LYS A 125 -7.46 -2.34 11.50
N PHE A 126 -7.14 -3.00 10.39
CA PHE A 126 -5.96 -2.68 9.61
C PHE A 126 -6.26 -1.72 8.47
N PHE A 127 -5.23 -0.96 8.12
CA PHE A 127 -5.23 -0.06 6.99
C PHE A 127 -3.87 -0.12 6.27
N ILE A 128 -3.86 0.38 5.05
CA ILE A 128 -2.62 0.62 4.29
C ILE A 128 -2.47 2.10 3.98
N LEU A 129 -1.24 2.55 3.77
CA LEU A 129 -0.95 3.93 3.39
C LEU A 129 -0.74 3.98 1.89
N VAL A 130 -1.52 4.80 1.20
CA VAL A 130 -1.42 4.96 -0.25
C VAL A 130 -1.00 6.36 -0.64
N LYS A 131 -0.23 6.47 -1.71
CA LYS A 131 0.27 7.74 -2.22
C LYS A 131 -0.88 8.57 -2.78
N LYS A 132 -0.91 9.87 -2.45
CA LYS A 132 -1.77 10.84 -3.13
C LYS A 132 -1.21 11.16 -4.51
N GLU A 133 -1.85 10.66 -5.56
CA GLU A 133 -1.43 10.87 -6.94
C GLU A 133 -2.60 10.83 -7.93
N LEU A 134 -2.41 11.45 -9.10
CA LEU A 134 -3.46 11.63 -10.10
C LEU A 134 -4.04 10.31 -10.62
N VAL A 135 -3.21 9.26 -10.70
CA VAL A 135 -3.59 7.93 -11.17
C VAL A 135 -4.72 7.31 -10.33
N MET A 136 -4.86 7.70 -9.06
CA MET A 136 -5.99 7.30 -8.23
C MET A 136 -7.33 7.80 -8.82
N PHE A 137 -7.33 8.98 -9.43
CA PHE A 137 -8.52 9.57 -10.01
C PHE A 137 -8.76 9.11 -11.45
N THR A 138 -7.71 8.98 -12.27
CA THR A 138 -7.87 8.60 -13.69
C THR A 138 -8.08 7.10 -13.85
N ASP A 139 -7.18 6.30 -13.27
CA ASP A 139 -7.07 4.86 -13.58
C ASP A 139 -7.62 4.01 -12.43
N LYS A 140 -7.93 4.66 -11.30
CA LYS A 140 -8.41 4.04 -10.06
C LYS A 140 -7.42 3.04 -9.48
N GLU A 141 -6.13 3.34 -9.62
CA GLU A 141 -5.05 2.52 -9.06
C GLU A 141 -4.41 3.23 -7.87
N PHE A 142 -3.99 2.44 -6.88
CA PHE A 142 -3.55 2.93 -5.59
C PHE A 142 -2.17 2.39 -5.26
N LYS A 143 -1.15 3.25 -5.32
CA LYS A 143 0.21 2.90 -4.95
C LYS A 143 0.38 2.84 -3.43
N ILE A 144 0.80 1.69 -2.91
CA ILE A 144 1.21 1.53 -1.51
C ILE A 144 2.50 2.32 -1.26
N ILE A 145 2.50 3.09 -0.17
CA ILE A 145 3.69 3.65 0.46
C ILE A 145 4.11 2.79 1.64
N ASP A 146 3.15 2.32 2.44
CA ASP A 146 3.39 1.47 3.60
C ASP A 146 2.22 0.50 3.83
N GLY A 147 2.53 -0.69 4.37
CA GLY A 147 1.55 -1.73 4.64
C GLY A 147 1.41 -2.81 3.55
N LEU A 148 2.47 -3.07 2.78
CA LEU A 148 2.48 -4.16 1.78
C LEU A 148 2.21 -5.53 2.42
N HIS A 149 2.81 -5.82 3.58
CA HIS A 149 2.50 -7.03 4.35
C HIS A 149 1.01 -7.15 4.65
N ARG A 150 0.41 -6.08 5.19
CA ARG A 150 -1.03 -6.02 5.52
C ARG A 150 -1.90 -6.24 4.28
N ALA A 151 -1.57 -5.60 3.16
CA ALA A 151 -2.29 -5.79 1.89
C ALA A 151 -2.21 -7.24 1.40
N SER A 152 -1.03 -7.86 1.49
CA SER A 152 -0.80 -9.24 1.06
C SER A 152 -1.61 -10.22 1.91
N ILE A 153 -1.58 -10.06 3.24
CA ILE A 153 -2.38 -10.88 4.16
C ILE A 153 -3.87 -10.70 3.90
N LEU A 154 -4.37 -9.46 3.81
CA LEU A 154 -5.79 -9.20 3.53
C LEU A 154 -6.22 -9.90 2.23
N LYS A 155 -5.39 -9.81 1.18
CA LYS A 155 -5.69 -10.45 -0.11
C LYS A 155 -5.71 -11.98 0.02
N TYR A 156 -4.73 -12.55 0.72
CA TYR A 156 -4.62 -13.99 0.96
C TYR A 156 -5.83 -14.52 1.75
N SER A 157 -6.21 -13.83 2.83
CA SER A 157 -7.37 -14.16 3.66
C SER A 157 -8.72 -13.81 3.01
N LYS A 158 -8.77 -13.64 1.68
CA LYS A 158 -9.95 -13.34 0.85
C LYS A 158 -10.71 -12.05 1.24
N ASN A 159 -10.08 -11.16 2.01
CA ASN A 159 -10.58 -9.81 2.27
C ASN A 159 -10.26 -8.93 1.07
N ASN A 160 -11.14 -8.94 0.06
CA ASN A 160 -10.88 -8.31 -1.23
C ASN A 160 -10.79 -6.78 -1.21
N TYR A 161 -11.06 -6.12 -0.09
CA TYR A 161 -11.03 -4.67 0.06
C TYR A 161 -10.11 -4.25 1.21
N ALA A 162 -9.40 -3.14 1.03
CA ALA A 162 -8.57 -2.54 2.06
C ALA A 162 -9.02 -1.10 2.37
N LYS A 163 -9.06 -0.78 3.66
CA LYS A 163 -9.10 0.61 4.13
C LYS A 163 -7.73 1.24 3.87
N CYS A 164 -7.71 2.33 3.12
CA CYS A 164 -6.50 3.03 2.75
C CYS A 164 -6.55 4.45 3.30
N LEU A 165 -5.52 4.85 4.04
CA LEU A 165 -5.30 6.25 4.38
C LEU A 165 -4.48 6.88 3.25
N ILE A 166 -4.92 8.04 2.77
CA ILE A 166 -4.25 8.74 1.69
C ILE A 166 -3.23 9.70 2.30
N VAL A 167 -1.96 9.51 1.94
CA VAL A 167 -0.83 10.26 2.49
C VAL A 167 -0.77 11.64 1.84
N ASP A 168 -0.97 12.68 2.65
CA ASP A 168 -0.91 14.08 2.22
C ASP A 168 0.52 14.61 2.14
N GLU A 169 1.31 14.28 3.15
CA GLU A 169 2.71 14.67 3.33
C GLU A 169 3.42 13.61 4.19
N ILE A 170 4.73 13.48 4.01
CA ILE A 170 5.60 12.69 4.89
C ILE A 170 6.54 13.66 5.58
N LYS A 171 6.56 13.62 6.91
CA LYS A 171 7.47 14.40 7.74
C LYS A 171 8.56 13.49 8.27
N SER A 172 9.79 13.75 7.83
CA SER A 172 11.03 13.21 8.41
C SER A 172 11.34 13.88 9.74
#